data_AF-Q7XAG3-F1
#
_entry.id   AF-Q7XAG3-F1
#
_cell.length_a   1.000
_cell.length_b   1.000
_cell.length_c   1.000
_cell.angle_alpha   90.00
_cell.angle_beta   90.00
_cell.angle_gamma   90.00
#
_symmetry.space_group_name_H-M   'P 1'
#
loop_
_entity.id
_entity.type
_entity.pdbx_description
1 polymer ?
#
loop_
_entity_poly.entity_id
_entity_poly.type
_entity_poly.pdbx_seq_one_letter_code
_entity_poly.pdbx_strand_id
1 'polypeptide(L)'
;PGGPIAHKCQTLIEPSRVILLTAQRFIQTFLGERFVALHFRRHGFLKFCNAKNPSCFFPIPQAAECISRLVERANVPVIYLSTDAAESETGLLQSLVTLYGKTVPLVTRPARNSAEKWDALLYRKKLDGDPQVEAMLDKTICALSSVFIGAPGSTFTEDILRLRRGWGTASVCDEYLCEGEVPNFIAGDE
;
A
#
# COMPACT_ATOMS: atom_id res chain seq x y z
N PRO A 1 13.96 -6.22 18.38
CA PRO A 1 13.78 -5.11 19.35
C PRO A 1 14.34 -3.80 18.78
N GLY A 2 13.50 -2.77 18.65
CA GLY A 2 13.94 -1.43 18.23
C GLY A 2 13.58 -1.01 16.80
N GLY A 3 12.33 -1.18 16.35
CA GLY A 3 11.83 -0.44 15.19
C GLY A 3 11.58 1.04 15.55
N PRO A 4 11.25 1.92 14.59
CA PRO A 4 10.96 3.36 14.82
C PRO A 4 9.91 3.63 15.92
N ILE A 5 9.12 2.61 16.25
CA ILE A 5 8.08 2.61 17.29
C ILE A 5 8.68 2.59 18.72
N ALA A 6 9.91 2.12 18.91
CA ALA A 6 10.54 1.99 20.23
C ALA A 6 11.43 3.18 20.63
N HIS A 7 11.55 4.21 19.79
CA HIS A 7 12.39 5.38 20.08
C HIS A 7 11.55 6.61 20.41
N LYS A 8 12.08 7.46 21.31
CA LYS A 8 11.41 8.70 21.77
C LYS A 8 11.51 9.85 20.76
N CYS A 9 12.22 9.72 19.64
CA CYS A 9 12.31 10.86 18.73
C CYS A 9 11.02 10.99 17.94
N GLN A 10 10.42 12.18 18.01
CA GLN A 10 9.25 12.59 17.23
C GLN A 10 9.62 12.94 15.78
N THR A 11 10.85 12.68 15.36
CA THR A 11 11.33 13.06 14.04
C THR A 11 10.69 12.15 12.98
N LEU A 12 9.89 12.76 12.11
CA LEU A 12 9.38 12.08 10.92
C LEU A 12 10.56 11.65 10.06
N ILE A 13 10.65 10.35 9.74
CA ILE A 13 11.65 9.84 8.82
C ILE A 13 11.18 10.15 7.40
N GLU A 14 11.83 11.12 6.77
CA GLU A 14 11.45 11.57 5.43
C GLU A 14 12.25 10.86 4.32
N PRO A 15 11.66 10.66 3.13
CA PRO A 15 12.38 10.22 1.97
C PRO A 15 13.40 11.27 1.53
N SER A 16 14.50 10.83 0.93
CA SER A 16 15.39 11.75 0.23
C SER A 16 14.65 12.42 -0.93
N ARG A 17 15.14 13.60 -1.35
CA ARG A 17 14.62 14.30 -2.54
C ARG A 17 14.59 13.42 -3.79
N VAL A 18 15.55 12.50 -3.93
CA VAL A 18 15.61 11.57 -5.07
C VAL A 18 14.42 10.61 -5.04
N ILE A 19 14.10 10.03 -3.88
CA ILE A 19 12.95 9.12 -3.71
C ILE A 19 11.64 9.87 -3.95
N LEU A 20 11.50 11.08 -3.38
CA LEU A 20 10.31 11.91 -3.57
C LEU A 20 10.05 12.24 -5.05
N LEU A 21 11.07 12.68 -5.79
CA LEU A 21 10.94 12.98 -7.21
C LEU A 21 10.63 11.73 -8.04
N THR A 22 11.21 10.58 -7.68
CA THR A 22 10.89 9.31 -8.34
C THR A 22 9.43 8.90 -8.10
N ALA A 23 8.93 9.03 -6.88
CA ALA A 23 7.53 8.77 -6.56
C ALA A 23 6.59 9.69 -7.36
N GLN A 24 6.89 10.99 -7.43
CA GLN A 24 6.12 11.96 -8.21
C GLN A 24 6.10 11.60 -9.70
N ARG A 25 7.22 11.15 -10.26
CA ARG A 25 7.27 10.68 -11.65
C ARG A 25 6.42 9.44 -11.88
N PHE A 26 6.47 8.48 -10.95
CA PHE A 26 5.61 7.30 -11.01
C PHE A 26 4.13 7.69 -11.00
N ILE A 27 3.73 8.57 -10.07
CA ILE A 27 2.37 9.10 -9.98
C ILE A 27 1.97 9.80 -11.29
N GLN A 28 2.83 10.70 -11.80
CA GLN A 28 2.60 11.41 -13.05
C GLN A 28 2.41 10.47 -14.24
N THR A 29 3.14 9.35 -14.29
CA THR A 29 3.09 8.40 -15.40
C THR A 29 1.88 7.46 -15.32
N PHE A 30 1.57 6.92 -14.14
CA PHE A 30 0.64 5.79 -14.02
C PHE A 30 -0.65 6.07 -13.25
N LEU A 31 -0.68 7.05 -12.35
CA LEU A 31 -1.75 7.17 -11.35
C LEU A 31 -2.56 8.46 -11.52
N GLY A 32 -1.90 9.56 -11.88
CA GLY A 32 -2.50 10.89 -11.84
C GLY A 32 -2.72 11.40 -10.41
N GLU A 33 -3.42 12.52 -10.29
CA GLU A 33 -3.59 13.24 -9.01
C GLU A 33 -4.50 12.51 -8.00
N ARG A 34 -5.49 11.76 -8.50
CA ARG A 34 -6.50 11.10 -7.65
C ARG A 34 -6.36 9.59 -7.76
N PHE A 35 -5.78 8.97 -6.74
CA PHE A 35 -5.64 7.53 -6.64
C PHE A 35 -5.75 7.06 -5.19
N VAL A 36 -6.24 5.84 -5.00
CA VAL A 36 -6.13 5.14 -3.72
C VAL A 36 -4.79 4.43 -3.67
N ALA A 37 -4.09 4.50 -2.54
CA ALA A 37 -2.99 3.59 -2.27
C ALA A 37 -3.47 2.49 -1.32
N LEU A 38 -3.19 1.25 -1.66
CA LEU A 38 -3.51 0.07 -0.86
C LEU A 38 -2.20 -0.60 -0.45
N HIS A 39 -1.97 -0.71 0.86
CA HIS A 39 -0.95 -1.59 1.40
C HIS A 39 -1.58 -2.96 1.72
N PHE A 40 -1.41 -3.91 0.80
CA PHE A 40 -1.97 -5.26 0.92
C PHE A 40 -0.90 -6.23 1.45
N ARG A 41 -0.88 -6.43 2.77
CA ARG A 41 0.15 -7.27 3.42
C ARG A 41 -0.31 -8.73 3.52
N ARG A 42 0.44 -9.66 2.92
CA ARG A 42 0.05 -11.06 2.73
C ARG A 42 1.06 -12.06 3.32
N HIS A 43 2.11 -12.40 2.57
CA HIS A 43 3.06 -13.51 2.80
C HIS A 43 3.16 -14.06 4.25
N GLY A 44 4.13 -13.61 5.04
CA GLY A 44 4.30 -14.06 6.43
C GLY A 44 3.25 -13.49 7.39
N PHE A 45 2.35 -12.64 6.90
CA PHE A 45 1.35 -11.94 7.69
C PHE A 45 0.18 -12.84 8.06
N LEU A 46 -0.12 -13.86 7.26
CA LEU A 46 -1.15 -14.87 7.57
C LEU A 46 -0.93 -15.48 8.96
N LYS A 47 0.27 -16.02 9.20
CA LYS A 47 0.63 -16.63 10.49
C LYS A 47 0.59 -15.61 11.64
N PHE A 48 1.09 -14.40 11.39
CA PHE A 48 1.06 -13.33 12.38
C PHE A 48 -0.36 -12.91 12.77
N CYS A 49 -1.27 -12.81 11.80
CA CYS A 49 -2.64 -12.40 12.04
C CYS A 49 -3.49 -13.51 12.67
N ASN A 50 -3.28 -14.77 12.31
CA ASN A 50 -4.03 -15.88 12.92
C ASN A 50 -3.69 -16.06 14.41
N ALA A 51 -2.51 -15.64 14.85
CA ALA A 51 -2.17 -15.58 16.27
C ALA A 51 -2.92 -14.48 17.06
N LYS A 52 -3.74 -13.65 16.39
CA LYS A 52 -4.56 -12.60 17.02
C LYS A 52 -6.03 -13.02 17.07
N ASN A 53 -6.76 -12.45 18.03
CA ASN A 53 -8.19 -12.68 18.18
C ASN A 53 -8.98 -11.35 18.24
N PRO A 54 -9.79 -11.02 17.21
CA PRO A 54 -9.94 -11.75 15.95
C PRO A 54 -8.70 -11.65 15.04
N SER A 55 -8.60 -12.53 14.04
CA SER A 55 -7.53 -12.45 13.03
C SER A 55 -7.59 -11.12 12.27
N CYS A 56 -6.43 -10.62 11.87
CA CYS A 56 -6.31 -9.42 11.02
C CYS A 56 -6.13 -9.73 9.52
N PHE A 57 -6.29 -10.99 9.11
CA PHE A 57 -6.03 -11.42 7.74
C PHE A 57 -7.34 -11.68 6.98
N PHE A 58 -7.70 -10.78 6.08
CA PHE A 58 -8.92 -10.90 5.29
C PHE A 58 -8.72 -11.76 4.04
N PRO A 59 -9.60 -12.74 3.75
CA PRO A 59 -9.60 -13.44 2.47
C PRO A 59 -9.75 -12.48 1.29
N ILE A 60 -9.17 -12.81 0.13
CA ILE A 60 -9.17 -11.94 -1.06
C ILE A 60 -10.58 -11.50 -1.48
N PRO A 61 -11.62 -12.38 -1.50
CA PRO A 61 -12.97 -11.94 -1.84
C PRO A 61 -13.54 -10.88 -0.90
N GLN A 62 -13.34 -11.04 0.42
CA GLN A 62 -13.79 -10.05 1.41
C GLN A 62 -12.99 -8.75 1.28
N ALA A 63 -11.67 -8.85 1.14
CA ALA A 63 -10.81 -7.68 0.94
C ALA A 63 -11.24 -6.89 -0.31
N ALA A 64 -11.55 -7.57 -1.42
CA ALA A 64 -12.02 -6.95 -2.66
C ALA A 64 -13.33 -6.17 -2.44
N GLU A 65 -14.28 -6.73 -1.70
CA GLU A 65 -15.53 -6.05 -1.36
C GLU A 65 -15.31 -4.78 -0.51
N CYS A 66 -14.45 -4.86 0.51
CA CYS A 66 -14.09 -3.69 1.33
C CYS A 66 -13.41 -2.59 0.49
N ILE A 67 -12.46 -2.99 -0.37
CA ILE A 67 -11.74 -2.07 -1.27
C ILE A 67 -12.73 -1.39 -2.23
N SER A 68 -13.62 -2.16 -2.87
CA SER A 68 -14.60 -1.62 -3.82
C SER A 68 -15.52 -0.59 -3.16
N ARG A 69 -16.00 -0.84 -1.93
CA ARG A 69 -16.80 0.12 -1.15
C ARG A 69 -16.05 1.42 -0.89
N LEU A 70 -14.77 1.36 -0.51
CA LEU A 70 -13.98 2.57 -0.29
C LEU A 70 -13.69 3.31 -1.59
N VAL A 71 -13.37 2.60 -2.67
CA VAL A 71 -13.13 3.19 -4.00
C VAL A 71 -14.37 3.92 -4.50
N GLU A 72 -15.56 3.34 -4.29
CA GLU A 72 -16.84 3.99 -4.58
C GLU A 72 -17.02 5.27 -3.76
N ARG A 73 -16.87 5.21 -2.43
CA ARG A 73 -16.99 6.37 -1.53
C ARG A 73 -15.99 7.49 -1.87
N ALA A 74 -14.77 7.13 -2.22
CA ALA A 74 -13.69 8.06 -2.55
C ALA A 74 -13.77 8.60 -3.98
N ASN A 75 -14.59 8.00 -4.84
CA ASN A 75 -14.74 8.36 -6.26
C ASN A 75 -13.40 8.45 -7.00
N VAL A 76 -12.53 7.46 -6.80
CA VAL A 76 -11.19 7.39 -7.39
C VAL A 76 -11.10 6.35 -8.51
N PRO A 77 -10.37 6.64 -9.60
CA PRO A 77 -10.36 5.78 -10.80
C PRO A 77 -9.33 4.64 -10.77
N VAL A 78 -8.32 4.69 -9.89
CA VAL A 78 -7.16 3.78 -9.93
C VAL A 78 -6.62 3.50 -8.52
N ILE A 79 -6.08 2.31 -8.33
CA ILE A 79 -5.45 1.88 -7.08
C ILE A 79 -3.96 1.61 -7.32
N TYR A 80 -3.09 2.24 -6.54
CA TYR A 80 -1.72 1.82 -6.37
C TYR A 80 -1.64 0.67 -5.36
N LEU A 81 -1.11 -0.48 -5.76
CA LEU A 81 -0.99 -1.67 -4.94
C LEU A 81 0.45 -1.84 -4.42
N SER A 82 0.68 -1.54 -3.15
CA SER A 82 1.91 -1.88 -2.41
C SER A 82 1.70 -3.20 -1.67
N THR A 83 2.42 -4.25 -2.08
CA THR A 83 2.11 -5.62 -1.63
C THR A 83 3.35 -6.52 -1.62
N ASP A 84 3.33 -7.52 -0.74
CA ASP A 84 4.25 -8.67 -0.75
C ASP A 84 3.54 -9.97 -1.17
N ALA A 85 2.35 -9.86 -1.74
CA ALA A 85 1.54 -10.98 -2.22
C ALA A 85 2.13 -11.62 -3.49
N ALA A 86 1.83 -12.91 -3.68
CA ALA A 86 2.16 -13.60 -4.92
C ALA A 86 1.27 -13.13 -6.09
N GLU A 87 1.73 -13.34 -7.33
CA GLU A 87 0.99 -12.95 -8.54
C GLU A 87 -0.41 -13.58 -8.61
N SER A 88 -0.56 -14.82 -8.12
CA SER A 88 -1.86 -15.50 -8.04
C SER A 88 -2.84 -14.78 -7.12
N GLU A 89 -2.37 -14.20 -6.01
CA GLU A 89 -3.20 -13.41 -5.10
C GLU A 89 -3.57 -12.05 -5.70
N THR A 90 -2.59 -11.36 -6.31
CA THR A 90 -2.83 -10.05 -6.92
C THR A 90 -3.72 -10.17 -8.16
N GLY A 91 -3.56 -11.24 -8.95
CA GLY A 91 -4.40 -11.51 -10.12
C GLY A 91 -5.85 -11.79 -9.73
N LEU A 92 -6.07 -12.57 -8.67
CA LEU A 92 -7.42 -12.78 -8.14
C LEU A 92 -8.02 -11.47 -7.62
N LEU A 93 -7.26 -10.69 -6.83
CA LEU A 93 -7.72 -9.39 -6.34
C LEU A 93 -8.11 -8.46 -7.50
N GLN A 94 -7.30 -8.41 -8.57
CA GLN A 94 -7.57 -7.62 -9.77
C GLN A 94 -8.87 -8.01 -10.48
N SER A 95 -9.24 -9.29 -10.46
CA SER A 95 -10.50 -9.74 -11.06
C SER A 95 -11.74 -9.40 -10.21
N LEU A 96 -11.57 -9.20 -8.90
CA LEU A 96 -12.68 -9.03 -7.95
C LEU A 96 -12.94 -7.57 -7.56
N VAL A 97 -11.94 -6.70 -7.61
CA VAL A 97 -12.15 -5.26 -7.34
C VAL A 97 -12.82 -4.63 -8.55
N THR A 98 -14.14 -4.42 -8.43
CA THR A 98 -14.98 -3.89 -9.50
C THR A 98 -15.85 -2.74 -9.00
N LEU A 99 -16.09 -1.77 -9.87
CA LEU A 99 -16.98 -0.63 -9.65
C LEU A 99 -17.94 -0.52 -10.84
N TYR A 100 -19.24 -0.53 -10.59
CA TYR A 100 -20.28 -0.51 -11.63
C TYR A 100 -20.07 -1.55 -12.75
N GLY A 101 -19.65 -2.76 -12.38
CA GLY A 101 -19.41 -3.87 -13.31
C GLY A 101 -18.11 -3.77 -14.13
N LYS A 102 -17.25 -2.79 -13.86
CA LYS A 102 -15.92 -2.65 -14.49
C LYS A 102 -14.82 -2.91 -13.48
N THR A 103 -13.75 -3.57 -13.89
CA THR A 103 -12.57 -3.76 -13.04
C THR A 103 -11.89 -2.42 -12.76
N VAL A 104 -11.53 -2.19 -11.50
CA VAL A 104 -10.71 -1.04 -11.10
C VAL A 104 -9.25 -1.41 -11.36
N PRO A 105 -8.47 -0.61 -12.10
CA PRO A 105 -7.06 -0.93 -12.35
C PRO A 105 -6.26 -0.93 -11.03
N LEU A 106 -5.55 -2.03 -10.77
CA LEU A 106 -4.54 -2.13 -9.73
C LEU A 106 -3.15 -2.01 -10.38
N VAL A 107 -2.47 -0.94 -10.03
CA VAL A 107 -1.14 -0.61 -10.55
C VAL A 107 -0.11 -0.98 -9.50
N THR A 108 0.76 -1.94 -9.82
CA THR A 108 1.98 -2.22 -9.06
C THR A 108 3.16 -1.53 -9.75
N ARG A 109 4.26 -1.34 -9.02
CA ARG A 109 5.50 -0.91 -9.67
C ARG A 109 5.94 -2.01 -10.65
N PRO A 110 6.15 -1.68 -11.94
CA PRO A 110 6.56 -2.67 -12.91
C PRO A 110 7.94 -3.21 -12.53
N ALA A 111 8.21 -4.44 -12.95
CA ALA A 111 9.57 -4.97 -12.90
C ALA A 111 10.52 -4.02 -13.66
N ARG A 112 11.75 -3.89 -13.15
CA ARG A 112 12.74 -2.97 -13.70
C ARG A 112 12.93 -3.21 -15.20
N ASN A 113 12.76 -2.17 -15.99
CA ASN A 113 13.00 -2.19 -17.42
C ASN A 113 13.71 -0.88 -17.83
N SER A 114 14.82 -0.99 -18.58
CA SER A 114 15.59 0.17 -19.06
C SER A 114 14.80 1.16 -19.95
N ALA A 115 13.69 0.70 -20.52
CA ALA A 115 12.75 1.53 -21.27
C ALA A 115 11.98 2.49 -20.35
N GLU A 116 11.71 2.09 -19.11
CA GLU A 116 11.04 2.92 -18.10
C GLU A 116 11.93 4.12 -17.73
N LYS A 117 11.31 5.28 -17.57
CA LYS A 117 12.01 6.53 -17.23
C LYS A 117 11.62 7.13 -15.90
N TRP A 118 10.58 6.58 -15.27
CA TRP A 118 10.07 7.07 -13.99
C TRP A 118 11.10 6.86 -12.86
N ASP A 119 11.83 5.75 -12.87
CA ASP A 119 12.84 5.34 -11.88
C ASP A 119 14.28 5.78 -12.20
N ALA A 120 14.50 6.39 -13.38
CA ALA A 120 15.83 6.70 -13.89
C ALA A 120 16.71 7.55 -12.94
N LEU A 121 16.11 8.29 -12.00
CA LEU A 121 16.86 9.05 -10.98
C LEU A 121 17.56 8.13 -9.97
N LEU A 122 16.90 7.05 -9.54
CA LEU A 122 17.48 6.08 -8.61
C LEU A 122 18.67 5.39 -9.27
N TYR A 123 18.50 4.97 -10.53
CA TYR A 123 19.55 4.33 -11.31
C TYR A 123 20.79 5.23 -11.48
N ARG A 124 20.61 6.49 -11.90
CA ARG A 124 21.73 7.44 -12.05
C ARG A 124 22.50 7.68 -10.75
N LYS A 125 21.84 7.46 -9.61
CA LYS A 125 22.43 7.59 -8.28
C LYS A 125 22.89 6.26 -7.68
N LYS A 126 22.74 5.13 -8.40
CA LYS A 126 23.05 3.77 -7.95
C LYS A 126 22.35 3.41 -6.64
N LEU A 127 21.09 3.84 -6.52
CA LEU A 127 20.23 3.55 -5.37
C LEU A 127 19.18 2.49 -5.69
N ASP A 128 19.10 2.04 -6.94
CA ASP A 128 18.17 1.02 -7.38
C ASP A 128 18.50 -0.34 -6.78
N GLY A 129 17.47 -1.10 -6.41
CA GLY A 129 17.61 -2.45 -5.86
C GLY A 129 17.98 -2.52 -4.38
N ASP A 130 18.26 -1.40 -3.71
CA ASP A 130 18.36 -1.36 -2.25
C ASP A 130 16.95 -1.54 -1.63
N PRO A 131 16.71 -2.59 -0.83
CA PRO A 131 15.38 -2.87 -0.27
C PRO A 131 14.81 -1.73 0.57
N GLN A 132 15.65 -0.94 1.25
CA GLN A 132 15.20 0.20 2.05
C GLN A 132 14.77 1.37 1.16
N VAL A 133 15.49 1.60 0.05
CA VAL A 133 15.10 2.61 -0.95
C VAL A 133 13.79 2.22 -1.62
N GLU A 134 13.66 0.96 -2.03
CA GLU A 134 12.45 0.44 -2.67
C GLU A 134 11.23 0.53 -1.73
N ALA A 135 11.41 0.17 -0.45
CA ALA A 135 10.37 0.28 0.57
C ALA A 135 10.00 1.74 0.88
N MET A 136 10.98 2.64 0.96
CA MET A 136 10.71 4.07 1.18
C MET A 136 10.02 4.71 -0.03
N LEU A 137 10.35 4.27 -1.25
CA LEU A 137 9.65 4.68 -2.46
C LEU A 137 8.17 4.25 -2.43
N ASP A 138 7.87 2.99 -2.08
CA ASP A 138 6.49 2.53 -1.89
C ASP A 138 5.76 3.39 -0.84
N LYS A 139 6.36 3.60 0.33
CA LYS A 139 5.78 4.44 1.39
C LYS A 139 5.50 5.85 0.90
N THR A 140 6.40 6.42 0.10
CA THR A 140 6.26 7.77 -0.46
C THR A 140 5.11 7.84 -1.46
N ILE A 141 4.97 6.87 -2.36
CA ILE A 141 3.85 6.81 -3.30
C ILE A 141 2.53 6.68 -2.52
N CYS A 142 2.47 5.79 -1.51
CA CYS A 142 1.29 5.66 -0.66
C CYS A 142 0.99 6.93 0.15
N ALA A 143 2.00 7.65 0.63
CA ALA A 143 1.80 8.87 1.40
C ALA A 143 1.30 10.04 0.56
N LEU A 144 1.51 10.02 -0.76
CA LEU A 144 1.03 11.03 -1.71
C LEU A 144 -0.37 10.74 -2.26
N SER A 145 -0.99 9.60 -1.92
CA SER A 145 -2.31 9.24 -2.42
C SER A 145 -3.43 10.13 -1.88
N SER A 146 -4.56 10.21 -2.59
CA SER A 146 -5.74 10.95 -2.09
C SER A 146 -6.43 10.20 -0.95
N VAL A 147 -6.34 8.87 -0.95
CA VAL A 147 -6.87 7.98 0.09
C VAL A 147 -5.91 6.82 0.29
N PHE A 148 -5.75 6.35 1.52
CA PHE A 148 -4.88 5.24 1.87
C PHE A 148 -5.64 4.13 2.61
N ILE A 149 -5.48 2.89 2.14
CA ILE A 149 -5.98 1.68 2.80
C ILE A 149 -4.79 0.92 3.39
N GLY A 150 -4.75 0.80 4.72
CA GLY A 150 -3.66 0.16 5.46
C GLY A 150 -3.93 -1.29 5.86
N ALA A 151 -2.87 -2.08 6.05
CA ALA A 151 -2.96 -3.40 6.66
C ALA A 151 -2.89 -3.29 8.20
N PRO A 152 -3.93 -3.75 8.93
CA PRO A 152 -3.98 -3.59 10.39
C PRO A 152 -2.85 -4.34 11.10
N GLY A 153 -2.10 -3.63 11.94
CA GLY A 153 -0.96 -4.18 12.69
C GLY A 153 0.35 -4.29 11.90
N SER A 154 0.43 -3.69 10.71
CA SER A 154 1.68 -3.57 9.97
C SER A 154 2.44 -2.28 10.28
N THR A 155 3.71 -2.40 10.69
CA THR A 155 4.58 -1.25 10.92
C THR A 155 4.82 -0.43 9.65
N PHE A 156 4.76 -1.06 8.47
CA PHE A 156 4.85 -0.38 7.18
C PHE A 156 3.66 0.55 6.95
N THR A 157 2.45 0.10 7.29
CA THR A 157 1.23 0.93 7.30
C THR A 157 1.36 2.10 8.28
N GLU A 158 1.85 1.85 9.50
CA GLU A 158 2.02 2.91 10.49
C GLU A 158 3.02 3.99 10.08
N ASP A 159 4.06 3.63 9.34
CA ASP A 159 5.01 4.60 8.79
C ASP A 159 4.34 5.48 7.72
N ILE A 160 3.51 4.91 6.84
CA ILE A 160 2.77 5.66 5.82
C ILE A 160 1.78 6.62 6.48
N LEU A 161 1.00 6.16 7.46
CA LEU A 161 0.06 7.01 8.18
C LEU A 161 0.76 8.17 8.90
N ARG A 162 1.98 7.95 9.42
CA ARG A 162 2.82 9.02 9.99
C ARG A 162 3.28 10.02 8.94
N LEU A 163 3.76 9.57 7.79
CA LEU A 163 4.12 10.44 6.66
C LEU A 163 2.93 11.29 6.22
N ARG A 164 1.76 10.67 6.03
CA ARG A 164 0.53 11.36 5.62
C ARG A 164 0.11 12.46 6.60
N ARG A 165 0.15 12.15 7.90
CA ARG A 165 -0.12 13.16 8.95
C ARG A 165 0.91 14.29 8.95
N GLY A 166 2.20 13.96 8.83
CA GLY A 166 3.27 14.94 8.82
C GLY A 166 3.26 15.85 7.59
N TRP A 167 2.81 15.33 6.44
CA TRP A 167 2.72 16.08 5.18
C TRP A 167 1.36 16.75 4.98
N GLY A 168 0.39 16.51 5.85
CA GLY A 168 -0.98 17.02 5.70
C GLY A 168 -1.74 16.41 4.53
N THR A 169 -1.34 15.21 4.06
CA THR A 169 -2.02 14.48 2.98
C THR A 169 -3.01 13.43 3.50
N ALA A 170 -3.15 13.32 4.83
CA ALA A 170 -4.12 12.43 5.45
C ALA A 170 -5.56 12.78 5.01
N SER A 171 -6.35 11.75 4.76
CA SER A 171 -7.74 11.88 4.32
C SER A 171 -8.70 11.35 5.38
N VAL A 172 -9.92 11.89 5.40
CA VAL A 172 -11.01 11.34 6.23
C VAL A 172 -11.46 9.95 5.78
N CYS A 173 -11.09 9.56 4.56
CA CYS A 173 -11.33 8.22 4.01
C CYS A 173 -10.14 7.27 4.21
N ASP A 174 -9.06 7.70 4.87
CA ASP A 174 -7.98 6.79 5.21
C ASP A 174 -8.49 5.79 6.26
N GLU A 175 -8.39 4.49 5.98
CA GLU A 175 -8.87 3.43 6.88
C GLU A 175 -7.97 2.19 6.81
N TYR A 176 -8.11 1.30 7.79
CA TYR A 176 -7.56 -0.05 7.66
C TYR A 176 -8.45 -0.89 6.73
N LEU A 177 -7.85 -1.86 6.04
CA LEU A 177 -8.58 -2.81 5.21
C LEU A 177 -9.69 -3.47 6.03
N CYS A 178 -10.93 -3.35 5.55
CA CYS A 178 -12.14 -3.87 6.19
C CYS A 178 -12.33 -3.36 7.63
N GLU A 179 -12.07 -2.06 7.88
CA GLU A 179 -12.25 -1.44 9.18
C GLU A 179 -13.65 -1.70 9.76
N GLY A 180 -13.69 -2.19 11.00
CA GLY A 180 -14.93 -2.55 11.70
C GLY A 180 -15.47 -3.96 11.39
N GLU A 181 -14.84 -4.72 10.51
CA GLU A 181 -15.25 -6.08 10.14
C GLU A 181 -14.26 -7.14 10.64
N VAL A 182 -14.74 -8.39 10.75
CA VAL A 182 -13.92 -9.56 11.06
C VAL A 182 -13.73 -10.43 9.81
N PRO A 183 -12.58 -11.12 9.66
CA PRO A 183 -12.41 -12.07 8.57
C PRO A 183 -13.53 -13.13 8.56
N ASN A 184 -14.16 -13.32 7.39
CA ASN A 184 -15.26 -14.27 7.23
C ASN A 184 -14.78 -15.73 7.15
N PHE A 185 -13.47 -15.95 7.04
CA PHE A 185 -12.84 -17.24 7.10
C PHE A 185 -11.48 -17.12 7.78
N ILE A 186 -11.26 -17.94 8.80
CA ILE A 186 -10.00 -18.06 9.54
C ILE A 186 -9.63 -19.53 9.53
N ALA A 187 -8.42 -19.85 9.06
CA ALA A 187 -7.92 -21.21 9.10
C ALA A 187 -7.70 -21.65 10.56
N GLY A 188 -7.89 -22.94 10.85
CA GLY A 188 -7.53 -23.50 12.15
C GLY A 188 -6.03 -23.37 12.43
N ASP A 189 -5.68 -23.53 13.70
CA ASP A 189 -4.28 -23.58 14.12
C ASP A 189 -3.63 -24.90 13.67
N GLU A 190 -2.31 -24.86 13.39
CA GLU A 190 -1.47 -26.05 13.25
C GLU A 190 -1.16 -26.69 14.61
#